data_AF-A0A9D5YA57-F1
#
_entry.id   AF-A0A9D5YA57-F1
#
_cell.length_a   1.000
_cell.length_b   1.000
_cell.length_c   1.000
_cell.angle_alpha   90.00
_cell.angle_beta   90.00
_cell.angle_gamma   90.00
#
_symmetry.space_group_name_H-M   'P 1'
#
loop_
_entity.id
_entity.type
_entity.pdbx_description
1 polymer ?
#
loop_
_entity_poly.entity_id
_entity_poly.type
_entity_poly.pdbx_seq_one_letter_code
_entity_poly.pdbx_strand_id
1 'polypeptide(L)'
;MDLKKRIIAVLLCVMLCLCAFSGCEFSQLTCVSEPTLTLYGEYPYQLPVLKGFSGATELTQRLEEHYGEICSLLQSANASGDVVSIDYSLEKREENYVLRSFIKGTQSGRFLLDEIVINTEGTTQISPIAMTEYLSDGEFLASYFMLCEAGLDPDLGRYGEKVDLIDLLSVLVGYCEAYGEPIDTARISQSVSGSDVYLKAYETGLVDLLFEDDLYSQLRSYQLAQCMASFIEYASSHICTVSSNEITMDELMSMCDVFLDFYTPAESEEATTQWESCKAEIMECYSSDGLDVPATRSNAAESFVYMYETCFGEIDEDTYDWVTYLDTELTAARKAGAKSLMSPFPSGDIFSAQYIIHEFEIGDIASDFAYSCYTGFCEDFAGEDSYAAETAVYYGEMIKCIGTLDEYIKAHTEPEAQKITVRNDRDYDWYLTQYDYSYYADVNCMPTISAMAIRWSTGDLDVTQHELRKKFLPEYSQGWWMWQVEECLADYGVKYESKDVSIESMLSDLDAGCIILTQMSEVDLSLSGHCFIIYGYRKLGDSVVFYIHDPGVSYEQNKYGEPIGKGMEIDSAYAYWVIDRFAYSYVCVSAQ
;
A
#
# COMPACT_ATOMS: atom_id res chain seq x y z
N MET A 1 -0.36 -18.31 64.66
CA MET A 1 0.01 -19.35 63.69
C MET A 1 0.99 -18.72 62.72
N ASP A 2 2.24 -19.20 62.71
CA ASP A 2 3.43 -18.54 62.15
C ASP A 2 3.34 -18.33 60.62
N LEU A 3 3.73 -17.14 60.13
CA LEU A 3 3.72 -16.77 58.71
C LEU A 3 4.54 -17.76 57.87
N LYS A 4 5.61 -18.32 58.46
CA LYS A 4 6.39 -19.42 57.85
C LYS A 4 5.54 -20.67 57.59
N LYS A 5 4.61 -21.01 58.49
CA LYS A 5 3.74 -22.19 58.30
C LYS A 5 2.65 -21.96 57.25
N ARG A 6 2.22 -20.72 57.03
CA ARG A 6 1.27 -20.36 55.94
C ARG A 6 1.97 -20.37 54.58
N ILE A 7 3.19 -19.87 54.49
CA ILE A 7 3.99 -19.90 53.26
C ILE A 7 4.34 -21.35 52.89
N ILE A 8 4.70 -22.19 53.87
CA ILE A 8 4.96 -23.62 53.63
C ILE A 8 3.68 -24.36 53.19
N ALA A 9 2.52 -24.04 53.76
CA ALA A 9 1.25 -24.66 53.36
C ALA A 9 0.81 -24.24 51.94
N VAL A 10 1.04 -22.99 51.55
CA VAL A 10 0.76 -22.49 50.19
C VAL A 10 1.74 -23.09 49.18
N LEU A 11 3.03 -23.17 49.51
CA LEU A 11 4.02 -23.83 48.66
C LEU A 11 3.78 -25.34 48.53
N LEU A 12 3.28 -26.01 49.57
CA LEU A 12 2.86 -27.41 49.51
C LEU A 12 1.58 -27.59 48.68
N CYS A 13 0.63 -26.65 48.71
CA CYS A 13 -0.56 -26.70 47.85
C CYS A 13 -0.20 -26.44 46.38
N VAL A 14 0.73 -25.51 46.10
CA VAL A 14 1.23 -25.24 44.75
C VAL A 14 2.07 -26.43 44.24
N MET A 15 2.92 -27.04 45.07
CA MET A 15 3.64 -28.27 44.70
C MET A 15 2.71 -29.47 44.51
N LEU A 16 1.66 -29.62 45.31
CA LEU A 16 0.70 -30.72 45.13
C LEU A 16 -0.19 -30.49 43.90
N CYS A 17 -0.47 -29.24 43.51
CA CYS A 17 -1.12 -28.94 42.24
C CYS A 17 -0.19 -29.20 41.04
N LEU A 18 1.11 -28.90 41.17
CA LEU A 18 2.12 -29.23 40.13
C LEU A 18 2.41 -30.74 40.04
N CYS A 19 2.31 -31.48 41.16
CA CYS A 19 2.46 -32.93 41.19
C CYS A 19 1.19 -33.70 40.75
N ALA A 20 0.02 -33.05 40.72
CA ALA A 20 -1.21 -33.64 40.19
C ALA A 20 -1.35 -33.46 38.66
N PHE A 21 -0.53 -32.60 38.04
CA PHE A 21 -0.46 -32.42 36.59
C PHE A 21 0.69 -33.19 35.92
N SER A 22 1.55 -33.89 36.68
CA SER A 22 2.68 -34.69 36.17
C SER A 22 2.32 -36.17 35.94
N GLY A 23 1.09 -36.41 35.50
CA GLY A 23 0.60 -37.69 34.99
C GLY A 23 0.36 -37.71 33.48
N CYS A 24 1.02 -36.82 32.73
CA CYS A 24 1.10 -36.89 31.27
C CYS A 24 2.57 -36.92 30.87
N GLU A 25 2.85 -37.80 29.92
CA GLU A 25 4.17 -38.20 29.46
C GLU A 25 5.06 -36.98 29.11
N PHE A 26 6.31 -37.06 29.55
CA PHE A 26 7.40 -36.27 29.01
C PHE A 26 7.52 -36.57 27.52
N SER A 27 6.88 -35.77 26.67
CA SER A 27 7.31 -35.60 25.29
C SER A 27 8.68 -34.94 25.35
N GLN A 28 9.70 -35.72 25.02
CA GLN A 28 11.01 -35.22 24.64
C GLN A 28 10.83 -34.06 23.67
N LEU A 29 11.70 -33.04 23.81
CA LEU A 29 12.04 -32.06 22.79
C LEU A 29 11.74 -32.62 21.40
N THR A 30 10.71 -32.06 20.76
CA THR A 30 10.50 -32.22 19.33
C THR A 30 11.70 -31.60 18.65
N CYS A 31 12.66 -32.46 18.30
CA CYS A 31 13.42 -32.30 17.09
C CYS A 31 12.42 -31.92 16.00
N VAL A 32 12.72 -30.84 15.28
CA VAL A 32 12.05 -30.37 14.07
C VAL A 32 11.49 -31.59 13.33
N SER A 33 10.16 -31.72 13.30
CA SER A 33 9.54 -32.80 12.57
C SER A 33 9.96 -32.63 11.12
N GLU A 34 10.72 -33.60 10.61
CA GLU A 34 10.97 -33.76 9.18
C GLU A 34 9.65 -33.54 8.41
N PRO A 35 9.68 -32.88 7.24
CA PRO A 35 8.49 -32.66 6.43
C PRO A 35 7.73 -33.98 6.32
N THR A 36 6.56 -34.04 6.96
CA THR A 36 5.74 -35.24 6.91
C THR A 36 4.99 -35.16 5.60
N LEU A 37 5.62 -35.70 4.57
CA LEU A 37 4.95 -36.10 3.35
C LEU A 37 3.80 -37.02 3.76
N THR A 38 2.58 -36.48 3.89
CA THR A 38 1.39 -37.28 4.16
C THR A 38 0.93 -37.85 2.82
N LEU A 39 1.76 -38.71 2.23
CA LEU A 39 1.26 -39.75 1.36
C LEU A 39 0.49 -40.70 2.28
N TYR A 40 -0.81 -40.90 2.03
CA TYR A 40 -1.50 -42.03 2.66
C TYR A 40 -0.81 -43.33 2.20
N GLY A 41 0.14 -43.83 3.00
CA GLY A 41 0.88 -45.08 2.78
C GLY A 41 2.27 -45.08 3.41
N GLU A 42 2.60 -46.11 4.20
CA GLU A 42 3.96 -46.33 4.72
C GLU A 42 4.96 -46.56 3.58
N TYR A 43 6.16 -45.97 3.67
CA TYR A 43 7.26 -46.22 2.74
C TYR A 43 7.66 -47.72 2.72
N PRO A 44 7.91 -48.34 1.54
CA PRO A 44 7.84 -47.77 0.19
C PRO A 44 6.39 -47.48 -0.18
N TYR A 45 6.13 -46.29 -0.72
CA TYR A 45 4.80 -45.74 -0.91
C TYR A 45 3.99 -46.66 -1.83
N GLN A 46 3.23 -47.57 -1.25
CA GLN A 46 2.30 -48.39 -2.02
C GLN A 46 1.14 -47.48 -2.43
N LEU A 47 1.24 -46.83 -3.58
CA LEU A 47 0.09 -46.22 -4.25
C LEU A 47 -1.00 -47.30 -4.34
N PRO A 48 -2.04 -47.28 -3.49
CA PRO A 48 -2.97 -48.40 -3.35
C PRO A 48 -3.72 -48.71 -4.66
N VAL A 49 -3.70 -47.73 -5.56
CA VAL A 49 -4.43 -47.66 -6.82
C VAL A 49 -3.76 -48.42 -7.97
N LEU A 50 -2.53 -48.89 -7.83
CA LEU A 50 -1.82 -49.59 -8.93
C LEU A 50 -2.04 -51.12 -8.94
N LYS A 51 -2.86 -51.66 -8.05
CA LYS A 51 -3.22 -53.09 -8.01
C LYS A 51 -4.08 -53.44 -9.24
N GLY A 52 -3.44 -53.93 -10.30
CA GLY A 52 -4.14 -54.41 -11.50
C GLY A 52 -3.39 -54.25 -12.82
N PHE A 53 -2.30 -53.47 -12.85
CA PHE A 53 -1.50 -53.26 -14.06
C PHE A 53 -0.42 -54.34 -14.22
N SER A 54 -0.20 -54.80 -15.45
CA SER A 54 0.84 -55.78 -15.77
C SER A 54 2.27 -55.29 -15.49
N GLY A 55 2.50 -53.97 -15.57
CA GLY A 55 3.79 -53.31 -15.28
C GLY A 55 3.88 -52.59 -13.93
N ALA A 56 3.05 -52.97 -12.94
CA ALA A 56 2.89 -52.20 -11.69
C ALA A 56 4.21 -51.84 -10.97
N THR A 57 5.21 -52.72 -10.94
CA THR A 57 6.51 -52.44 -10.28
C THR A 57 7.30 -51.32 -10.96
N GLU A 58 7.40 -51.35 -12.30
CA GLU A 58 8.10 -50.32 -13.08
C GLU A 58 7.36 -48.98 -13.01
N LEU A 59 6.02 -49.03 -13.07
CA LEU A 59 5.18 -47.85 -12.89
C LEU A 59 5.35 -47.22 -11.50
N THR A 60 5.35 -48.03 -10.43
CA THR A 60 5.60 -47.54 -9.07
C THR A 60 6.95 -46.85 -8.97
N GLN A 61 8.03 -47.48 -9.46
CA GLN A 61 9.37 -46.90 -9.42
C GLN A 61 9.42 -45.55 -10.15
N ARG A 62 8.84 -45.45 -11.34
CA ARG A 62 8.84 -44.20 -12.13
C ARG A 62 8.06 -43.08 -11.45
N LEU A 63 6.95 -43.40 -10.79
CA LEU A 63 6.19 -42.42 -10.01
C LEU A 63 6.93 -42.00 -8.74
N GLU A 64 7.59 -42.93 -8.05
CA GLU A 64 8.43 -42.64 -6.88
C GLU A 64 9.61 -41.74 -7.24
N GLU A 65 10.29 -41.99 -8.37
CA GLU A 65 11.37 -41.13 -8.88
C GLU A 65 10.85 -39.72 -9.19
N HIS A 66 9.71 -39.63 -9.90
CA HIS A 66 9.11 -38.34 -10.29
C HIS A 66 8.66 -37.50 -9.09
N TYR A 67 7.85 -38.08 -8.18
CA TYR A 67 7.42 -37.34 -6.99
C TYR A 67 8.55 -37.15 -5.98
N GLY A 68 9.56 -38.03 -5.96
CA GLY A 68 10.76 -37.85 -5.15
C GLY A 68 11.53 -36.58 -5.54
N GLU A 69 11.67 -36.31 -6.84
CA GLU A 69 12.27 -35.08 -7.36
C GLU A 69 11.44 -33.84 -6.97
N ILE A 70 10.11 -33.88 -7.17
CA ILE A 70 9.22 -32.78 -6.75
C ILE A 70 9.33 -32.53 -5.25
N CYS A 71 9.29 -33.58 -4.43
CA CYS A 71 9.44 -33.45 -2.99
C CYS A 71 10.80 -32.84 -2.62
N SER A 72 11.88 -33.21 -3.30
CA SER A 72 13.20 -32.62 -3.06
C SER A 72 13.20 -31.12 -3.39
N LEU A 73 12.59 -30.70 -4.50
CA LEU A 73 12.49 -29.30 -4.89
C LEU A 73 11.66 -28.50 -3.89
N LEU A 74 10.49 -29.02 -3.50
CA LEU A 74 9.64 -28.40 -2.49
C LEU A 74 10.33 -28.34 -1.12
N GLN A 75 11.12 -29.34 -0.75
CA GLN A 75 11.89 -29.33 0.50
C GLN A 75 12.99 -28.26 0.48
N SER A 76 13.66 -28.06 -0.66
CA SER A 76 14.64 -26.99 -0.83
C SER A 76 13.98 -25.61 -0.77
N ALA A 77 12.80 -25.47 -1.37
CA ALA A 77 11.99 -24.26 -1.35
C ALA A 77 11.43 -23.95 0.06
N ASN A 78 11.08 -24.98 0.84
CA ASN A 78 10.43 -24.85 2.15
C ASN A 78 11.40 -24.64 3.33
N ALA A 79 12.57 -24.02 3.11
CA ALA A 79 13.44 -23.63 4.20
C ALA A 79 12.82 -22.54 5.11
N SER A 80 11.74 -21.88 4.64
CA SER A 80 10.99 -20.80 5.29
C SER A 80 9.90 -21.24 6.27
N GLY A 81 9.43 -22.51 6.23
CA GLY A 81 8.56 -23.09 7.28
C GLY A 81 7.09 -23.33 6.92
N ASP A 82 6.68 -23.17 5.66
CA ASP A 82 5.30 -23.41 5.20
C ASP A 82 5.02 -24.89 4.84
N VAL A 83 3.97 -25.49 5.40
CA VAL A 83 3.67 -26.90 5.12
C VAL A 83 2.98 -27.06 3.76
N VAL A 84 3.74 -27.51 2.76
CA VAL A 84 3.22 -27.90 1.45
C VAL A 84 2.99 -29.42 1.40
N SER A 85 1.85 -29.86 0.86
CA SER A 85 1.51 -31.28 0.69
C SER A 85 1.19 -31.62 -0.76
N ILE A 86 1.44 -32.86 -1.19
CA ILE A 86 1.03 -33.35 -2.52
C ILE A 86 -0.10 -34.35 -2.34
N ASP A 87 -1.27 -33.96 -2.81
CA ASP A 87 -2.44 -34.82 -2.91
C ASP A 87 -2.55 -35.38 -4.34
N TYR A 88 -3.21 -36.53 -4.50
CA TYR A 88 -3.45 -37.11 -5.81
C TYR A 88 -4.80 -37.82 -5.92
N SER A 89 -5.31 -37.91 -7.14
CA SER A 89 -6.52 -38.64 -7.50
C SER A 89 -6.31 -39.40 -8.81
N LEU A 90 -6.80 -40.64 -8.89
CA LEU A 90 -6.77 -41.42 -10.11
C LEU A 90 -8.19 -41.55 -10.67
N GLU A 91 -8.38 -41.11 -11.90
CA GLU A 91 -9.65 -41.20 -12.62
C GLU A 91 -9.51 -42.16 -13.81
N LYS A 92 -10.50 -43.03 -14.06
CA LYS A 92 -10.53 -43.84 -15.28
C LYS A 92 -11.15 -43.02 -16.42
N ARG A 93 -10.41 -42.80 -17.52
CA ARG A 93 -10.89 -42.14 -18.75
C ARG A 93 -10.72 -43.06 -19.95
N GLU A 94 -11.83 -43.53 -20.50
CA GLU A 94 -11.86 -44.44 -21.65
C GLU A 94 -11.03 -45.72 -21.39
N GLU A 95 -9.98 -45.94 -22.18
CA GLU A 95 -9.03 -47.05 -22.07
C GLU A 95 -7.83 -46.73 -21.18
N ASN A 96 -7.75 -45.52 -20.62
CA ASN A 96 -6.64 -45.07 -19.79
C ASN A 96 -7.10 -44.70 -18.37
N TYR A 97 -6.11 -44.53 -17.50
CA TYR A 97 -6.25 -43.91 -16.19
C TYR A 97 -5.47 -42.60 -16.19
N VAL A 98 -5.98 -41.59 -15.50
CA VAL A 98 -5.35 -40.27 -15.39
C VAL A 98 -5.09 -40.01 -13.92
N LEU A 99 -3.82 -39.89 -13.57
CA LEU A 99 -3.37 -39.48 -12.24
C LEU A 99 -3.24 -37.96 -12.22
N ARG A 100 -4.10 -37.31 -11.45
CA ARG A 100 -4.07 -35.87 -11.19
C ARG A 100 -3.44 -35.66 -9.84
N SER A 101 -2.41 -34.84 -9.78
CA SER A 101 -1.77 -34.45 -8.53
C SER A 101 -1.90 -32.97 -8.29
N PHE A 102 -2.04 -32.57 -7.03
CA PHE A 102 -2.08 -31.18 -6.67
C PHE A 102 -1.21 -30.91 -5.46
N ILE A 103 -0.45 -29.83 -5.55
CA ILE A 103 0.31 -29.27 -4.44
C ILE A 103 -0.65 -28.37 -3.67
N LYS A 104 -0.77 -28.61 -2.37
CA LYS A 104 -1.68 -27.89 -1.48
C LYS A 104 -0.87 -27.15 -0.42
N GLY A 105 -1.10 -25.84 -0.34
CA GLY A 105 -0.62 -24.99 0.76
C GLY A 105 -1.39 -25.22 2.06
N THR A 106 -1.05 -24.45 3.10
CA THR A 106 -1.58 -24.62 4.45
C THR A 106 -3.07 -24.30 4.58
N GLN A 107 -3.62 -23.31 3.84
CA GLN A 107 -4.99 -22.85 4.13
C GLN A 107 -6.02 -23.00 3.01
N SER A 108 -5.69 -22.99 1.71
CA SER A 108 -6.61 -23.53 0.68
C SER A 108 -6.09 -23.62 -0.75
N GLY A 109 -4.99 -22.95 -1.10
CA GLY A 109 -4.43 -22.96 -2.45
C GLY A 109 -4.12 -24.37 -2.96
N ARG A 110 -4.50 -24.65 -4.21
CA ARG A 110 -4.23 -25.92 -4.89
C ARG A 110 -3.59 -25.65 -6.24
N PHE A 111 -2.35 -26.03 -6.39
CA PHE A 111 -1.66 -26.06 -7.67
C PHE A 111 -1.80 -27.44 -8.31
N LEU A 112 -2.31 -27.53 -9.53
CA LEU A 112 -2.42 -28.80 -10.27
C LEU A 112 -1.11 -29.12 -11.01
N LEU A 113 -0.47 -30.24 -10.67
CA LEU A 113 0.64 -30.81 -11.45
C LEU A 113 0.12 -31.46 -12.74
N ASP A 114 1.02 -31.62 -13.72
CA ASP A 114 0.73 -32.28 -14.99
C ASP A 114 -0.01 -33.62 -14.82
N GLU A 115 -1.04 -33.83 -15.63
CA GLU A 115 -1.78 -35.09 -15.65
C GLU A 115 -0.89 -36.23 -16.15
N ILE A 116 -0.74 -37.29 -15.35
CA ILE A 116 0.00 -38.49 -15.76
C ILE A 116 -1.00 -39.50 -16.32
N VAL A 117 -0.92 -39.77 -17.63
CA VAL A 117 -1.76 -40.76 -18.32
C VAL A 117 -1.12 -42.15 -18.23
N ILE A 118 -1.87 -43.10 -17.67
CA ILE A 118 -1.46 -44.49 -17.45
C ILE A 118 -2.38 -45.40 -18.28
N ASN A 119 -1.82 -46.13 -19.25
CA ASN A 119 -2.63 -47.05 -20.05
C ASN A 119 -2.93 -48.37 -19.32
N THR A 120 -3.78 -49.23 -19.90
CA THR A 120 -4.13 -50.54 -19.32
C THR A 120 -2.95 -51.50 -19.09
N GLU A 121 -1.83 -51.29 -19.76
CA GLU A 121 -0.61 -52.11 -19.60
C GLU A 121 0.29 -51.61 -18.45
N GLY A 122 -0.01 -50.41 -17.91
CA GLY A 122 0.76 -49.76 -16.85
C GLY A 122 1.91 -48.89 -17.38
N THR A 123 1.95 -48.60 -18.67
CA THR A 123 2.94 -47.66 -19.23
C THR A 123 2.43 -46.23 -19.09
N THR A 124 3.35 -45.32 -18.78
CA THR A 124 3.08 -43.89 -18.63
C THR A 124 4.06 -43.06 -19.44
N GLN A 125 3.59 -41.92 -19.95
CA GLN A 125 4.44 -40.83 -20.44
C GLN A 125 4.50 -39.77 -19.35
N ILE A 126 5.56 -39.83 -18.54
CA ILE A 126 5.90 -38.76 -17.59
C ILE A 126 6.83 -37.83 -18.37
N SER A 127 6.39 -36.60 -18.62
CA SER A 127 7.28 -35.57 -19.16
C SER A 127 8.42 -35.33 -18.15
N PRO A 128 9.66 -35.09 -18.60
CA PRO A 128 10.67 -34.48 -17.73
C PRO A 128 10.04 -33.26 -17.07
N ILE A 129 10.35 -33.01 -15.80
CA ILE A 129 9.81 -31.85 -15.08
C ILE A 129 10.27 -30.59 -15.84
N ALA A 130 9.41 -30.05 -16.70
CA ALA A 130 9.62 -28.75 -17.34
C ALA A 130 9.38 -27.60 -16.34
N MET A 131 9.04 -27.96 -15.10
CA MET A 131 8.48 -27.14 -14.03
C MET A 131 9.46 -27.00 -12.84
N THR A 132 10.76 -27.26 -13.03
CA THR A 132 11.72 -27.31 -11.93
C THR A 132 12.01 -25.96 -11.31
N GLU A 133 12.04 -24.90 -12.12
CA GLU A 133 12.53 -23.59 -11.68
C GLU A 133 11.61 -22.96 -10.62
N TYR A 134 10.31 -22.90 -10.88
CA TYR A 134 9.37 -22.34 -9.91
C TYR A 134 9.09 -23.27 -8.72
N LEU A 135 9.21 -24.60 -8.90
CA LEU A 135 9.09 -25.55 -7.79
C LEU A 135 10.28 -25.48 -6.82
N SER A 136 11.42 -24.97 -7.28
CA SER A 136 12.58 -24.68 -6.44
C SER A 136 12.58 -23.28 -5.82
N ASP A 137 11.66 -22.40 -6.24
CA ASP A 137 11.54 -21.04 -5.71
C ASP A 137 10.46 -21.01 -4.61
N GLY A 138 10.91 -21.06 -3.36
CA GLY A 138 10.03 -21.09 -2.20
C GLY A 138 9.27 -19.80 -1.94
N GLU A 139 9.91 -18.65 -2.18
CA GLU A 139 9.27 -17.34 -2.03
C GLU A 139 8.14 -17.19 -3.05
N PHE A 140 8.39 -17.55 -4.31
CA PHE A 140 7.36 -17.51 -5.34
C PHE A 140 6.17 -18.42 -5.00
N LEU A 141 6.43 -19.66 -4.54
CA LEU A 141 5.36 -20.57 -4.18
C LEU A 141 4.54 -20.06 -2.98
N ALA A 142 5.19 -19.46 -1.98
CA ALA A 142 4.52 -18.87 -0.84
C ALA A 142 3.59 -17.73 -1.30
N SER A 143 4.10 -16.78 -2.09
CA SER A 143 3.31 -15.69 -2.66
C SER A 143 2.17 -16.19 -3.56
N TYR A 144 2.43 -17.22 -4.37
CA TYR A 144 1.42 -17.85 -5.22
C TYR A 144 0.25 -18.42 -4.41
N PHE A 145 0.55 -19.21 -3.37
CA PHE A 145 -0.50 -19.80 -2.54
C PHE A 145 -1.27 -18.74 -1.75
N MET A 146 -0.59 -17.69 -1.29
CA MET A 146 -1.23 -16.54 -0.67
C MET A 146 -2.27 -15.90 -1.61
N LEU A 147 -1.89 -15.62 -2.87
CA LEU A 147 -2.81 -15.04 -3.85
C LEU A 147 -3.99 -15.98 -4.15
N CYS A 148 -3.75 -17.29 -4.20
CA CYS A 148 -4.80 -18.28 -4.35
C CYS A 148 -5.80 -18.27 -3.17
N GLU A 149 -5.32 -18.04 -1.95
CA GLU A 149 -6.16 -17.94 -0.75
C GLU A 149 -7.01 -16.67 -0.75
N ALA A 150 -6.50 -15.58 -1.35
CA ALA A 150 -7.28 -14.39 -1.65
C ALA A 150 -8.31 -14.59 -2.80
N GLY A 151 -8.33 -15.77 -3.43
CA GLY A 151 -9.24 -16.10 -4.52
C GLY A 151 -8.75 -15.72 -5.91
N LEU A 152 -7.47 -15.34 -6.03
CA LEU A 152 -6.81 -15.08 -7.31
C LEU A 152 -6.30 -16.38 -7.94
N ASP A 153 -6.05 -16.39 -9.24
CA ASP A 153 -5.54 -17.56 -9.96
C ASP A 153 -4.32 -17.17 -10.81
N PRO A 154 -3.14 -16.97 -10.20
CA PRO A 154 -1.93 -16.63 -10.96
C PRO A 154 -1.57 -17.77 -11.93
N ASP A 155 -1.05 -17.45 -13.11
CA ASP A 155 -0.62 -18.45 -14.10
C ASP A 155 0.82 -18.90 -13.88
N LEU A 156 0.97 -20.09 -13.28
CA LEU A 156 2.28 -20.70 -13.01
C LEU A 156 3.08 -21.05 -14.27
N GLY A 157 2.39 -21.30 -15.39
CA GLY A 157 3.05 -21.57 -16.67
C GLY A 157 3.91 -20.41 -17.13
N ARG A 158 3.69 -19.22 -16.55
CA ARG A 158 4.37 -17.97 -16.91
C ARG A 158 5.56 -17.62 -16.02
N TYR A 159 5.91 -18.39 -14.98
CA TYR A 159 6.96 -18.02 -14.01
C TYR A 159 8.25 -17.42 -14.62
N GLY A 160 8.77 -18.04 -15.68
CA GLY A 160 9.98 -17.59 -16.38
C GLY A 160 9.72 -16.69 -17.60
N GLU A 161 8.48 -16.26 -17.80
CA GLU A 161 8.08 -15.36 -18.88
C GLU A 161 8.16 -13.90 -18.44
N LYS A 162 8.43 -13.04 -19.40
CA LYS A 162 8.33 -11.59 -19.24
C LYS A 162 6.86 -11.21 -19.13
N VAL A 163 6.58 -10.23 -18.30
CA VAL A 163 5.22 -9.70 -18.12
C VAL A 163 5.06 -8.34 -18.76
N ASP A 164 3.82 -8.03 -19.12
CA ASP A 164 3.40 -6.71 -19.57
C ASP A 164 2.70 -5.96 -18.43
N LEU A 165 2.54 -4.64 -18.54
CA LEU A 165 1.89 -3.84 -17.49
C LEU A 165 0.49 -4.36 -17.14
N ILE A 166 -0.29 -4.81 -18.13
CA ILE A 166 -1.63 -5.35 -17.88
C ILE A 166 -1.64 -6.60 -16.99
N ASP A 167 -0.57 -7.41 -17.00
CA ASP A 167 -0.47 -8.58 -16.12
C ASP A 167 -0.37 -8.14 -14.66
N LEU A 168 0.48 -7.16 -14.38
CA LEU A 168 0.62 -6.57 -13.05
C LEU A 168 -0.71 -5.98 -12.57
N LEU A 169 -1.34 -5.14 -13.39
CA LEU A 169 -2.61 -4.50 -13.04
C LEU A 169 -3.72 -5.52 -12.80
N SER A 170 -3.73 -6.63 -13.54
CA SER A 170 -4.73 -7.70 -13.34
C SER A 170 -4.61 -8.33 -11.96
N VAL A 171 -3.38 -8.57 -11.49
CA VAL A 171 -3.15 -9.14 -10.15
C VAL A 171 -3.45 -8.11 -9.06
N LEU A 172 -2.96 -6.87 -9.19
CA LEU A 172 -3.19 -5.81 -8.19
C LEU A 172 -4.67 -5.44 -8.06
N VAL A 173 -5.40 -5.29 -9.17
CA VAL A 173 -6.85 -5.04 -9.15
C VAL A 173 -7.59 -6.19 -8.48
N GLY A 174 -7.23 -7.43 -8.81
CA GLY A 174 -7.81 -8.60 -8.16
C GLY A 174 -7.53 -8.61 -6.65
N TYR A 175 -6.32 -8.24 -6.24
CA TYR A 175 -5.95 -8.11 -4.83
C TYR A 175 -6.81 -7.05 -4.13
N CYS A 176 -6.93 -5.85 -4.72
CA CYS A 176 -7.77 -4.78 -4.20
C CYS A 176 -9.23 -5.21 -4.02
N GLU A 177 -9.80 -6.00 -4.95
CA GLU A 177 -11.18 -6.50 -4.82
C GLU A 177 -11.31 -7.65 -3.82
N ALA A 178 -10.26 -8.43 -3.59
CA ALA A 178 -10.26 -9.53 -2.62
C ALA A 178 -10.22 -9.04 -1.17
N TYR A 179 -9.46 -7.96 -0.90
CA TYR A 179 -9.27 -7.41 0.44
C TYR A 179 -10.07 -6.13 0.69
N GLY A 180 -10.50 -5.43 -0.35
CA GLY A 180 -11.30 -4.21 -0.30
C GLY A 180 -12.76 -4.40 -0.73
N GLU A 181 -13.37 -3.30 -1.17
CA GLU A 181 -14.70 -3.33 -1.78
C GLU A 181 -14.60 -3.58 -3.29
N PRO A 182 -15.67 -4.10 -3.93
CA PRO A 182 -15.75 -4.15 -5.39
C PRO A 182 -15.52 -2.77 -6.01
N ILE A 183 -14.65 -2.72 -7.02
CA ILE A 183 -14.26 -1.45 -7.66
C ILE A 183 -15.38 -1.01 -8.63
N ASP A 184 -16.01 0.12 -8.34
CA ASP A 184 -17.09 0.67 -9.16
C ASP A 184 -16.58 1.62 -10.24
N THR A 185 -16.53 1.13 -11.48
CA THR A 185 -16.12 1.89 -12.66
C THR A 185 -17.27 2.64 -13.33
N ALA A 186 -18.51 2.50 -12.86
CA ALA A 186 -19.69 3.06 -13.55
C ALA A 186 -19.73 4.60 -13.55
N ARG A 187 -19.01 5.23 -12.64
CA ARG A 187 -18.86 6.69 -12.52
C ARG A 187 -17.75 7.27 -13.39
N ILE A 188 -16.84 6.45 -13.93
CA ILE A 188 -15.79 6.93 -14.83
C ILE A 188 -16.45 7.58 -16.06
N SER A 189 -15.89 8.70 -16.49
CA SER A 189 -16.36 9.43 -17.67
C SER A 189 -16.42 8.50 -18.88
N GLN A 190 -17.51 8.58 -19.64
CA GLN A 190 -17.67 7.82 -20.89
C GLN A 190 -16.63 8.18 -21.97
N SER A 191 -15.87 9.27 -21.77
CA SER A 191 -14.74 9.62 -22.64
C SER A 191 -13.50 8.75 -22.41
N VAL A 192 -13.42 8.06 -21.26
CA VAL A 192 -12.34 7.12 -20.95
C VAL A 192 -12.80 5.73 -21.39
N SER A 193 -11.98 5.06 -22.19
CA SER A 193 -12.23 3.70 -22.66
C SER A 193 -11.05 2.80 -22.30
N GLY A 194 -11.30 1.51 -22.16
CA GLY A 194 -10.25 0.52 -21.93
C GLY A 194 -10.81 -0.84 -21.57
N SER A 195 -9.93 -1.78 -21.23
CA SER A 195 -10.33 -3.05 -20.65
C SER A 195 -10.94 -2.85 -19.24
N ASP A 196 -11.69 -3.84 -18.75
CA ASP A 196 -12.23 -3.79 -17.37
C ASP A 196 -11.12 -3.61 -16.33
N VAL A 197 -10.01 -4.34 -16.49
CA VAL A 197 -8.82 -4.22 -15.62
C VAL A 197 -8.25 -2.80 -15.65
N TYR A 198 -8.11 -2.19 -16.84
CA TYR A 198 -7.61 -0.83 -16.95
C TYR A 198 -8.52 0.18 -16.25
N LEU A 199 -9.83 0.10 -16.48
CA LEU A 199 -10.79 1.01 -15.85
C LEU A 199 -10.78 0.87 -14.33
N LYS A 200 -10.65 -0.36 -13.81
CA LYS A 200 -10.51 -0.59 -12.37
C LYS A 200 -9.19 -0.06 -11.82
N ALA A 201 -8.07 -0.30 -12.50
CA ALA A 201 -6.76 0.23 -12.11
C ALA A 201 -6.74 1.77 -12.11
N TYR A 202 -7.43 2.39 -13.08
CA TYR A 202 -7.61 3.84 -13.15
C TYR A 202 -8.54 4.37 -12.04
N GLU A 203 -9.59 3.60 -11.67
CA GLU A 203 -10.44 3.92 -10.53
C GLU A 203 -9.67 3.87 -9.21
N THR A 204 -8.73 2.95 -9.06
CA THR A 204 -7.91 2.83 -7.83
C THR A 204 -6.67 3.74 -7.83
N GLY A 205 -6.37 4.44 -8.93
CA GLY A 205 -5.19 5.30 -9.03
C GLY A 205 -3.86 4.55 -9.27
N LEU A 206 -3.92 3.25 -9.60
CA LEU A 206 -2.72 2.46 -9.93
C LEU A 206 -2.07 2.89 -11.25
N VAL A 207 -2.84 3.52 -12.13
CA VAL A 207 -2.38 4.05 -13.41
C VAL A 207 -3.09 5.37 -13.71
N ASP A 208 -2.45 6.18 -14.53
CA ASP A 208 -3.02 7.40 -15.12
C ASP A 208 -3.45 7.23 -16.58
N LEU A 209 -4.15 8.23 -17.12
CA LEU A 209 -4.59 8.27 -18.54
C LEU A 209 -3.43 8.15 -19.54
N LEU A 210 -2.20 8.49 -19.14
CA LEU A 210 -1.04 8.48 -20.03
C LEU A 210 -0.52 7.07 -20.35
N PHE A 211 -1.03 6.03 -19.66
CA PHE A 211 -0.53 4.67 -19.80
C PHE A 211 -1.34 3.77 -20.75
N GLU A 212 -2.41 4.26 -21.41
CA GLU A 212 -3.25 3.41 -22.27
C GLU A 212 -2.45 2.78 -23.42
N ASP A 213 -1.56 3.54 -24.05
CA ASP A 213 -0.71 3.08 -25.15
C ASP A 213 0.37 2.06 -24.70
N ASP A 214 0.68 2.02 -23.40
CA ASP A 214 1.76 1.22 -22.81
C ASP A 214 1.25 -0.03 -22.05
N LEU A 215 -0.06 -0.30 -22.02
CA LEU A 215 -0.63 -1.44 -21.27
C LEU A 215 -0.06 -2.80 -21.68
N TYR A 216 0.27 -2.93 -22.97
CA TYR A 216 0.87 -4.13 -23.55
C TYR A 216 2.36 -3.94 -23.82
N SER A 217 2.96 -2.88 -23.26
CA SER A 217 4.40 -2.75 -23.22
C SER A 217 4.94 -3.70 -22.15
N GLN A 218 6.11 -4.23 -22.46
CA GLN A 218 6.86 -5.06 -21.53
C GLN A 218 7.11 -4.29 -20.24
N LEU A 219 6.65 -4.84 -19.11
CA LEU A 219 6.79 -4.24 -17.79
C LEU A 219 8.27 -4.07 -17.45
N ARG A 220 8.60 -2.87 -16.99
CA ARG A 220 9.93 -2.49 -16.51
C ARG A 220 9.95 -2.36 -14.99
N SER A 221 11.12 -2.54 -14.38
CA SER A 221 11.28 -2.45 -12.92
C SER A 221 10.80 -1.11 -12.35
N TYR A 222 11.00 0.02 -13.05
CA TYR A 222 10.50 1.32 -12.58
C TYR A 222 8.96 1.40 -12.63
N GLN A 223 8.32 0.80 -13.65
CA GLN A 223 6.86 0.76 -13.74
C GLN A 223 6.27 -0.13 -12.64
N LEU A 224 6.94 -1.26 -12.36
CA LEU A 224 6.59 -2.14 -11.25
C LEU A 224 6.60 -1.37 -9.94
N ALA A 225 7.72 -0.74 -9.59
CA ALA A 225 7.86 0.01 -8.36
C ALA A 225 6.87 1.18 -8.28
N GLN A 226 6.69 1.97 -9.34
CA GLN A 226 5.69 3.04 -9.36
C GLN A 226 4.27 2.51 -9.08
N CYS A 227 3.87 1.41 -9.74
CA CYS A 227 2.57 0.79 -9.49
C CYS A 227 2.47 0.23 -8.06
N MET A 228 3.56 -0.27 -7.48
CA MET A 228 3.58 -0.73 -6.09
C MET A 228 3.43 0.42 -5.09
N ALA A 229 4.04 1.58 -5.34
CA ALA A 229 3.85 2.78 -4.52
C ALA A 229 2.37 3.23 -4.53
N SER A 230 1.78 3.37 -5.72
CA SER A 230 0.35 3.69 -5.86
C SER A 230 -0.56 2.61 -5.24
N PHE A 231 -0.15 1.34 -5.31
CA PHE A 231 -0.89 0.26 -4.65
C PHE A 231 -0.83 0.36 -3.14
N ILE A 232 0.32 0.68 -2.54
CA ILE A 232 0.45 0.91 -1.11
C ILE A 232 -0.39 2.11 -0.69
N GLU A 233 -0.37 3.22 -1.42
CA GLU A 233 -1.21 4.39 -1.14
C GLU A 233 -2.71 4.01 -1.13
N TYR A 234 -3.15 3.26 -2.14
CA TYR A 234 -4.52 2.75 -2.21
C TYR A 234 -4.83 1.79 -1.05
N ALA A 235 -3.94 0.83 -0.78
CA ALA A 235 -4.12 -0.17 0.27
C ALA A 235 -4.16 0.49 1.65
N SER A 236 -3.22 1.38 1.96
CA SER A 236 -3.21 2.19 3.18
C SER A 236 -4.55 2.88 3.34
N SER A 237 -5.04 3.56 2.32
CA SER A 237 -6.28 4.32 2.42
C SER A 237 -7.56 3.47 2.40
N HIS A 238 -7.61 2.28 1.78
CA HIS A 238 -8.87 1.54 1.54
C HIS A 238 -8.95 0.15 2.19
N ILE A 239 -7.81 -0.42 2.59
CA ILE A 239 -7.67 -1.79 3.10
C ILE A 239 -7.11 -1.76 4.52
N CYS A 240 -5.99 -1.07 4.73
CA CYS A 240 -5.34 -0.97 6.03
C CYS A 240 -6.21 -0.18 7.02
N THR A 241 -6.01 -0.48 8.30
CA THR A 241 -6.80 0.07 9.41
C THR A 241 -6.04 1.12 10.21
N VAL A 242 -4.83 1.48 9.79
CA VAL A 242 -3.87 2.32 10.52
C VAL A 242 -3.21 3.40 9.65
N SER A 243 -3.79 3.75 8.51
CA SER A 243 -3.25 4.70 7.52
C SER A 243 -2.91 6.10 8.08
N SER A 244 -3.65 6.54 9.09
CA SER A 244 -3.44 7.85 9.72
C SER A 244 -2.50 7.75 10.93
N ASN A 245 -1.90 6.59 11.19
CA ASN A 245 -0.96 6.41 12.29
C ASN A 245 0.43 6.90 11.90
N GLU A 246 1.14 7.41 12.89
CA GLU A 246 2.57 7.72 12.80
C GLU A 246 3.36 6.43 12.57
N ILE A 247 4.33 6.46 11.65
CA ILE A 247 5.24 5.33 11.45
C ILE A 247 6.54 5.55 12.21
N THR A 248 7.23 4.45 12.50
CA THR A 248 8.58 4.43 13.07
C THR A 248 9.64 4.44 11.96
N MET A 249 10.88 4.74 12.35
CA MET A 249 12.02 4.58 11.43
C MET A 249 12.24 3.13 11.00
N ASP A 250 11.88 2.14 11.82
CA ASP A 250 12.00 0.71 11.49
C ASP A 250 11.03 0.32 10.37
N GLU A 251 9.78 0.77 10.47
CA GLU A 251 8.77 0.56 9.44
C GLU A 251 9.16 1.24 8.13
N LEU A 252 9.61 2.52 8.18
CA LEU A 252 10.08 3.23 7.01
C LEU A 252 11.26 2.51 6.32
N MET A 253 12.27 2.08 7.09
CA MET A 253 13.43 1.38 6.54
C MET A 253 13.07 -0.01 6.00
N SER A 254 12.14 -0.70 6.63
CA SER A 254 11.63 -1.98 6.13
C SER A 254 10.92 -1.81 4.80
N MET A 255 10.15 -0.73 4.61
CA MET A 255 9.54 -0.43 3.31
C MET A 255 10.60 -0.03 2.25
N CYS A 256 11.64 0.71 2.65
CA CYS A 256 12.76 1.02 1.73
C CYS A 256 13.45 -0.26 1.21
N ASP A 257 13.65 -1.28 2.05
CA ASP A 257 14.22 -2.57 1.61
C ASP A 257 13.33 -3.22 0.55
N VAL A 258 12.02 -3.26 0.78
CA VAL A 258 11.05 -3.83 -0.17
C VAL A 258 11.17 -3.15 -1.53
N PHE A 259 11.24 -1.82 -1.57
CA PHE A 259 11.39 -1.10 -2.83
C PHE A 259 12.78 -1.27 -3.45
N LEU A 260 13.85 -1.32 -2.65
CA LEU A 260 15.18 -1.57 -3.17
C LEU A 260 15.29 -2.93 -3.83
N ASP A 261 14.63 -3.96 -3.29
CA ASP A 261 14.58 -5.28 -3.91
C ASP A 261 13.91 -5.24 -5.30
N PHE A 262 12.99 -4.29 -5.55
CA PHE A 262 12.37 -4.12 -6.87
C PHE A 262 13.32 -3.51 -7.91
N TYR A 263 14.26 -2.69 -7.46
CA TYR A 263 15.18 -1.96 -8.32
C TYR A 263 16.56 -2.61 -8.44
N THR A 264 17.01 -3.35 -7.43
CA THR A 264 18.40 -3.79 -7.33
C THR A 264 18.67 -5.01 -8.23
N PRO A 265 19.61 -4.93 -9.19
CA PRO A 265 19.99 -6.10 -9.97
C PRO A 265 20.60 -7.18 -9.08
N ALA A 266 20.23 -8.44 -9.29
CA ALA A 266 20.72 -9.60 -8.52
C ALA A 266 22.26 -9.78 -8.49
N GLU A 267 23.00 -9.02 -9.31
CA GLU A 267 24.47 -9.11 -9.43
C GLU A 267 25.24 -8.10 -8.54
N SER A 268 24.57 -7.24 -7.76
CA SER A 268 25.24 -6.21 -6.93
C SER A 268 25.47 -6.63 -5.46
N GLU A 269 26.11 -7.78 -5.24
CA GLU A 269 26.38 -8.32 -3.88
C GLU A 269 27.10 -7.32 -2.95
N GLU A 270 27.99 -6.48 -3.49
CA GLU A 270 28.72 -5.45 -2.74
C GLU A 270 27.80 -4.31 -2.26
N ALA A 271 26.88 -3.87 -3.13
CA ALA A 271 25.90 -2.84 -2.83
C ALA A 271 24.93 -3.30 -1.73
N THR A 272 24.39 -4.51 -1.85
CA THR A 272 23.52 -5.12 -0.84
C THR A 272 24.23 -5.25 0.50
N THR A 273 25.52 -5.61 0.50
CA THR A 273 26.30 -5.70 1.75
C THR A 273 26.51 -4.33 2.42
N GLN A 274 26.80 -3.29 1.64
CA GLN A 274 26.96 -1.94 2.17
C GLN A 274 25.64 -1.38 2.69
N TRP A 275 24.54 -1.63 1.98
CA TRP A 275 23.17 -1.31 2.39
C TRP A 275 22.84 -1.85 3.78
N GLU A 276 22.98 -3.17 3.96
CA GLU A 276 22.69 -3.85 5.23
C GLU A 276 23.54 -3.30 6.38
N SER A 277 24.80 -2.95 6.10
CA SER A 277 25.69 -2.34 7.09
C SER A 277 25.22 -0.94 7.50
N CYS A 278 24.85 -0.08 6.54
CA CYS A 278 24.33 1.26 6.82
C CYS A 278 23.02 1.20 7.59
N LYS A 279 22.09 0.32 7.18
CA LYS A 279 20.83 0.10 7.88
C LYS A 279 21.07 -0.30 9.33
N ALA A 280 21.96 -1.27 9.57
CA ALA A 280 22.28 -1.71 10.93
C ALA A 280 22.84 -0.58 11.82
N GLU A 281 23.69 0.29 11.28
CA GLU A 281 24.23 1.46 12.01
C GLU A 281 23.16 2.50 12.35
N ILE A 282 22.26 2.78 11.40
CA ILE A 282 21.12 3.69 11.57
C ILE A 282 20.19 3.13 12.65
N MET A 283 19.84 1.85 12.54
CA MET A 283 18.98 1.19 13.52
C MET A 283 19.64 1.09 14.90
N GLU A 284 20.97 1.00 15.01
CA GLU A 284 21.67 1.11 16.30
C GLU A 284 21.43 2.49 16.96
N CYS A 285 21.39 3.56 16.16
CA CYS A 285 21.14 4.91 16.65
C CYS A 285 19.72 5.06 17.20
N TYR A 286 18.71 4.53 16.51
CA TYR A 286 17.31 4.61 16.94
C TYR A 286 16.90 3.55 17.99
N SER A 287 17.59 2.41 18.06
CA SER A 287 17.33 1.37 19.07
C SER A 287 17.97 1.68 20.43
N SER A 288 19.01 2.52 20.47
CA SER A 288 19.77 2.83 21.69
C SER A 288 18.96 3.52 22.79
N ASP A 289 17.84 4.17 22.44
CA ASP A 289 16.95 4.84 23.40
C ASP A 289 15.71 4.00 23.81
N GLY A 290 15.52 2.80 23.27
CA GLY A 290 14.45 1.88 23.68
C GLY A 290 13.02 2.41 23.48
N LEU A 291 12.83 3.32 22.52
CA LEU A 291 11.55 3.90 22.17
C LEU A 291 11.33 3.77 20.66
N ASP A 292 10.10 3.40 20.29
CA ASP A 292 9.54 3.54 18.93
C ASP A 292 9.51 5.03 18.60
N VAL A 293 10.63 5.59 18.13
CA VAL A 293 10.72 7.01 17.76
C VAL A 293 9.97 7.20 16.44
N PRO A 294 8.97 8.09 16.38
CA PRO A 294 8.29 8.40 15.13
C PRO A 294 9.28 8.89 14.07
N ALA A 295 9.12 8.41 12.85
CA ALA A 295 9.84 8.93 11.70
C ALA A 295 9.38 10.36 11.45
N THR A 296 10.33 11.29 11.45
CA THR A 296 10.10 12.67 11.02
C THR A 296 10.76 12.89 9.68
N ARG A 297 10.30 13.86 8.92
CA ARG A 297 10.96 14.19 7.66
C ARG A 297 12.45 14.54 7.83
N SER A 298 12.83 15.18 8.95
CA SER A 298 14.24 15.47 9.24
C SER A 298 15.09 14.22 9.48
N ASN A 299 14.63 13.29 10.32
CA ASN A 299 15.44 12.13 10.67
C ASN A 299 15.50 11.10 9.52
N ALA A 300 14.43 11.02 8.71
CA ALA A 300 14.39 10.28 7.46
C ALA A 300 15.41 10.85 6.46
N ALA A 301 15.41 12.16 6.23
CA ALA A 301 16.37 12.79 5.31
C ALA A 301 17.83 12.63 5.76
N GLU A 302 18.11 12.77 7.06
CA GLU A 302 19.45 12.53 7.61
C GLU A 302 19.90 11.09 7.37
N SER A 303 19.02 10.12 7.62
CA SER A 303 19.27 8.69 7.40
C SER A 303 19.51 8.40 5.92
N PHE A 304 18.60 8.84 5.04
CA PHE A 304 18.69 8.58 3.61
C PHE A 304 19.93 9.20 2.97
N VAL A 305 20.28 10.44 3.34
CA VAL A 305 21.52 11.08 2.87
C VAL A 305 22.74 10.31 3.36
N TYR A 306 22.77 9.88 4.62
CA TYR A 306 23.88 9.09 5.14
C TYR A 306 24.05 7.77 4.39
N MET A 307 22.96 7.04 4.13
CA MET A 307 22.99 5.77 3.38
C MET A 307 23.50 5.99 1.96
N TYR A 308 22.93 6.97 1.26
CA TYR A 308 23.31 7.28 -0.10
C TYR A 308 24.78 7.69 -0.18
N GLU A 309 25.23 8.62 0.67
CA GLU A 309 26.62 9.10 0.65
C GLU A 309 27.65 8.03 1.03
N THR A 310 27.25 7.06 1.84
CA THR A 310 28.12 5.92 2.19
C THR A 310 28.33 4.99 0.99
N CYS A 311 27.29 4.79 0.17
CA CYS A 311 27.35 3.89 -0.99
C CYS A 311 27.94 4.59 -2.23
N PHE A 312 27.60 5.86 -2.46
CA PHE A 312 27.82 6.55 -3.74
C PHE A 312 28.69 7.82 -3.63
N GLY A 313 29.10 8.17 -2.41
CA GLY A 313 29.87 9.39 -2.14
C GLY A 313 29.02 10.64 -1.91
N GLU A 314 29.70 11.72 -1.54
CA GLU A 314 29.09 12.97 -1.06
C GLU A 314 28.13 13.59 -2.09
N ILE A 315 26.94 13.98 -1.62
CA ILE A 315 25.95 14.73 -2.37
C ILE A 315 26.33 16.22 -2.31
N ASP A 316 26.59 16.81 -3.47
CA ASP A 316 26.80 18.25 -3.59
C ASP A 316 25.47 18.99 -3.54
N GLU A 317 25.29 19.83 -2.51
CA GLU A 317 24.07 20.63 -2.30
C GLU A 317 23.84 21.66 -3.41
N ASP A 318 24.89 22.06 -4.14
CA ASP A 318 24.84 23.06 -5.20
C ASP A 318 24.54 22.45 -6.58
N THR A 319 24.35 21.12 -6.69
CA THR A 319 24.11 20.46 -7.99
C THR A 319 22.82 20.95 -8.66
N TYR A 320 21.86 21.41 -7.87
CA TYR A 320 20.53 21.83 -8.34
C TYR A 320 20.08 23.14 -7.71
N ASP A 321 20.29 24.26 -8.42
CA ASP A 321 19.88 25.63 -8.05
C ASP A 321 18.37 25.80 -7.78
N TRP A 322 17.53 24.81 -8.06
CA TRP A 322 16.08 24.88 -7.93
C TRP A 322 15.54 24.35 -6.59
N VAL A 323 16.36 23.64 -5.79
CA VAL A 323 15.92 23.12 -4.48
C VAL A 323 16.26 24.12 -3.38
N THR A 324 15.34 25.05 -3.12
CA THR A 324 15.44 25.97 -1.97
C THR A 324 14.18 25.87 -1.10
N TYR A 325 14.32 25.24 0.06
CA TYR A 325 13.23 25.16 1.04
C TYR A 325 13.14 26.43 1.87
N LEU A 326 11.92 26.99 1.97
CA LEU A 326 11.65 28.22 2.70
C LEU A 326 11.57 28.02 4.23
N ASP A 327 11.31 26.78 4.67
CA ASP A 327 10.97 26.47 6.06
C ASP A 327 12.08 25.73 6.83
N THR A 328 13.21 25.41 6.19
CA THR A 328 14.31 24.70 6.83
C THR A 328 15.69 25.08 6.28
N GLU A 329 16.67 25.09 7.19
CA GLU A 329 18.11 25.24 6.88
C GLU A 329 18.85 23.90 7.01
N LEU A 330 18.12 22.78 7.15
CA LEU A 330 18.72 21.46 7.32
C LEU A 330 19.46 21.04 6.04
N THR A 331 20.78 20.87 6.12
CA THR A 331 21.61 20.42 4.99
C THR A 331 21.13 19.07 4.44
N ALA A 332 20.76 18.13 5.32
CA ALA A 332 20.24 16.83 4.90
C ALA A 332 18.95 16.95 4.06
N ALA A 333 18.04 17.88 4.38
CA ALA A 333 16.85 18.11 3.58
C ALA A 333 17.22 18.58 2.15
N ARG A 334 18.14 19.55 2.03
CA ARG A 334 18.59 20.05 0.72
C ARG A 334 19.27 18.96 -0.11
N LYS A 335 20.15 18.16 0.51
CA LYS A 335 20.80 17.01 -0.13
C LYS A 335 19.77 15.96 -0.56
N ALA A 336 18.82 15.64 0.30
CA ALA A 336 17.73 14.71 -0.01
C ALA A 336 16.92 15.18 -1.22
N GLY A 337 16.51 16.45 -1.25
CA GLY A 337 15.80 17.03 -2.39
C GLY A 337 16.66 17.06 -3.67
N ALA A 338 17.92 17.47 -3.56
CA ALA A 338 18.86 17.54 -4.69
C ALA A 338 19.10 16.17 -5.35
N LYS A 339 19.00 15.07 -4.59
CA LYS A 339 19.08 13.70 -5.11
C LYS A 339 17.74 12.97 -5.17
N SER A 340 16.62 13.69 -5.01
CA SER A 340 15.27 13.11 -5.03
C SER A 340 15.09 11.93 -4.06
N LEU A 341 15.88 11.88 -2.98
CA LEU A 341 15.77 10.85 -1.93
C LEU A 341 14.48 11.01 -1.11
N MET A 342 13.95 12.23 -1.08
CA MET A 342 12.62 12.56 -0.55
C MET A 342 12.10 13.78 -1.29
N SER A 343 10.89 13.68 -1.84
CA SER A 343 10.22 14.81 -2.48
C SER A 343 9.89 15.95 -1.50
N PRO A 344 9.79 17.22 -1.97
CA PRO A 344 9.27 18.34 -1.17
C PRO A 344 7.89 18.04 -0.57
N PHE A 345 7.57 18.66 0.58
CA PHE A 345 6.30 18.45 1.27
C PHE A 345 5.85 19.64 2.13
N PRO A 346 4.59 20.08 2.02
CA PRO A 346 3.57 19.56 1.10
C PRO A 346 3.61 20.21 -0.29
N SER A 347 4.46 21.23 -0.48
CA SER A 347 4.63 21.92 -1.75
C SER A 347 6.10 21.94 -2.18
N GLY A 348 6.34 22.29 -3.44
CA GLY A 348 7.69 22.36 -4.03
C GLY A 348 8.68 23.27 -3.30
N ASP A 349 8.18 24.22 -2.49
CA ASP A 349 9.01 25.20 -1.78
C ASP A 349 9.25 24.85 -0.30
N ILE A 350 8.68 23.76 0.21
CA ILE A 350 8.65 23.42 1.65
C ILE A 350 9.13 21.99 1.87
N PHE A 351 9.84 21.75 2.96
CA PHE A 351 10.27 20.40 3.36
C PHE A 351 9.56 19.88 4.60
N SER A 352 9.14 20.75 5.51
CA SER A 352 8.45 20.39 6.74
C SER A 352 9.22 19.44 7.64
N ALA A 353 10.44 19.85 8.02
CA ALA A 353 11.40 19.01 8.74
C ALA A 353 10.84 18.33 10.02
N GLN A 354 9.93 18.98 10.74
CA GLN A 354 9.34 18.47 11.99
C GLN A 354 8.05 17.66 11.79
N TYR A 355 7.59 17.51 10.55
CA TYR A 355 6.42 16.69 10.26
C TYR A 355 6.73 15.23 10.54
N ILE A 356 5.81 14.57 11.26
CA ILE A 356 5.83 13.14 11.51
C ILE A 356 5.23 12.48 10.26
N ILE A 357 5.93 11.46 9.75
CA ILE A 357 5.51 10.70 8.59
C ILE A 357 4.41 9.72 9.03
N HIS A 358 3.38 9.58 8.20
CA HIS A 358 2.28 8.65 8.45
C HIS A 358 2.27 7.52 7.41
N GLU A 359 1.53 6.47 7.75
CA GLU A 359 1.42 5.23 6.98
C GLU A 359 0.92 5.45 5.54
N PHE A 360 0.11 6.48 5.26
CA PHE A 360 -0.33 6.77 3.90
C PHE A 360 0.79 7.31 2.98
N GLU A 361 1.92 7.77 3.52
CA GLU A 361 3.03 8.38 2.76
C GLU A 361 4.22 7.44 2.55
N ILE A 362 4.25 6.32 3.27
CA ILE A 362 5.43 5.46 3.37
C ILE A 362 5.85 4.88 2.02
N GLY A 363 4.89 4.51 1.17
CA GLY A 363 5.15 3.96 -0.16
C GLY A 363 5.86 4.94 -1.07
N ASP A 364 5.41 6.20 -1.10
CA ASP A 364 6.00 7.26 -1.92
C ASP A 364 7.42 7.59 -1.45
N ILE A 365 7.60 7.78 -0.13
CA ILE A 365 8.90 8.11 0.44
C ILE A 365 9.92 6.98 0.21
N ALA A 366 9.52 5.73 0.41
CA ALA A 366 10.37 4.57 0.18
C ALA A 366 10.71 4.38 -1.31
N SER A 367 9.74 4.60 -2.20
CA SER A 367 9.94 4.52 -3.64
C SER A 367 10.90 5.59 -4.16
N ASP A 368 10.74 6.85 -3.75
CA ASP A 368 11.65 7.97 -4.08
C ASP A 368 13.09 7.61 -3.70
N PHE A 369 13.26 7.16 -2.45
CA PHE A 369 14.55 6.77 -1.93
C PHE A 369 15.19 5.63 -2.73
N ALA A 370 14.45 4.53 -2.94
CA ALA A 370 14.96 3.35 -3.62
C ALA A 370 15.30 3.65 -5.09
N TYR A 371 14.46 4.44 -5.77
CA TYR A 371 14.72 4.89 -7.14
C TYR A 371 16.01 5.72 -7.23
N SER A 372 16.24 6.62 -6.28
CA SER A 372 17.47 7.40 -6.25
C SER A 372 18.71 6.54 -6.00
N CYS A 373 18.68 5.62 -5.03
CA CYS A 373 19.77 4.67 -4.82
C CYS A 373 20.04 3.84 -6.09
N TYR A 374 18.99 3.41 -6.76
CA TYR A 374 19.07 2.70 -8.01
C TYR A 374 19.78 3.48 -9.12
N THR A 375 19.43 4.76 -9.29
CA THR A 375 20.13 5.62 -10.25
C THR A 375 21.60 5.81 -9.89
N GLY A 376 21.92 5.90 -8.59
CA GLY A 376 23.30 5.92 -8.09
C GLY A 376 24.10 4.68 -8.50
N PHE A 377 23.53 3.48 -8.33
CA PHE A 377 24.15 2.24 -8.83
C PHE A 377 24.40 2.32 -10.33
N CYS A 378 23.39 2.72 -11.11
CA CYS A 378 23.50 2.78 -12.57
C CYS A 378 24.55 3.79 -13.06
N GLU A 379 24.73 4.92 -12.37
CA GLU A 379 25.74 5.94 -12.67
C GLU A 379 27.16 5.39 -12.45
N ASP A 380 27.40 4.67 -11.35
CA ASP A 380 28.69 4.03 -11.06
C ASP A 380 29.01 2.88 -12.04
N PHE A 381 27.98 2.23 -12.60
CA PHE A 381 28.12 1.19 -13.62
C PHE A 381 28.13 1.72 -15.07
N ALA A 382 28.00 3.04 -15.29
CA ALA A 382 27.80 3.61 -16.63
C ALA A 382 29.05 3.56 -17.53
N GLY A 383 29.14 2.49 -18.33
CA GLY A 383 29.43 2.62 -19.75
C GLY A 383 28.16 3.06 -20.51
N GLU A 384 28.28 3.49 -21.78
CA GLU A 384 27.23 4.14 -22.62
C GLU A 384 25.88 3.38 -22.80
N ASP A 385 25.64 2.23 -22.16
CA ASP A 385 24.45 1.38 -22.31
C ASP A 385 23.61 1.22 -21.00
N SER A 386 23.82 2.01 -19.94
CA SER A 386 23.19 1.79 -18.62
C SER A 386 21.72 2.27 -18.51
N TYR A 387 20.84 1.78 -19.39
CA TYR A 387 19.39 1.78 -19.18
C TYR A 387 18.96 0.52 -18.43
N ALA A 388 19.56 0.25 -17.28
CA ALA A 388 19.10 -0.85 -16.43
C ALA A 388 17.63 -0.63 -16.00
N ALA A 389 17.12 0.62 -16.00
CA ALA A 389 15.71 0.90 -15.70
C ALA A 389 14.76 0.24 -16.71
N GLU A 390 15.29 -0.25 -17.84
CA GLU A 390 14.60 -1.04 -18.83
C GLU A 390 14.73 -2.56 -18.54
N THR A 391 15.15 -3.02 -17.37
CA THR A 391 15.13 -4.45 -17.05
C THR A 391 13.71 -4.98 -17.14
N ALA A 392 13.59 -6.06 -17.89
CA ALA A 392 12.37 -6.81 -18.01
C ALA A 392 12.01 -7.40 -16.65
N VAL A 393 10.77 -7.19 -16.20
CA VAL A 393 10.24 -7.94 -15.06
C VAL A 393 9.75 -9.30 -15.55
N TYR A 394 10.09 -10.36 -14.82
CA TYR A 394 9.57 -11.70 -15.03
C TYR A 394 8.39 -11.98 -14.09
N TYR A 395 7.52 -12.88 -14.51
CA TYR A 395 6.29 -13.20 -13.78
C TYR A 395 6.56 -13.67 -12.35
N GLY A 396 7.58 -14.51 -12.15
CA GLY A 396 7.98 -14.97 -10.83
C GLY A 396 8.39 -13.83 -9.89
N GLU A 397 9.10 -12.83 -10.42
CA GLU A 397 9.52 -11.64 -9.67
C GLU A 397 8.31 -10.78 -9.30
N MET A 398 7.42 -10.51 -10.27
CA MET A 398 6.19 -9.76 -10.05
C MET A 398 5.34 -10.37 -8.92
N ILE A 399 5.15 -11.70 -8.92
CA ILE A 399 4.36 -12.38 -7.90
C ILE A 399 5.03 -12.34 -6.52
N LYS A 400 6.36 -12.49 -6.46
CA LYS A 400 7.12 -12.35 -5.21
C LYS A 400 6.99 -10.94 -4.61
N CYS A 401 7.11 -9.91 -5.43
CA CYS A 401 6.94 -8.52 -5.00
C CYS A 401 5.57 -8.26 -4.36
N ILE A 402 4.51 -8.76 -4.99
CA ILE A 402 3.14 -8.66 -4.44
C ILE A 402 3.02 -9.46 -3.14
N GLY A 403 3.69 -10.61 -3.06
CA GLY A 403 3.77 -11.43 -1.85
C GLY A 403 4.36 -10.68 -0.65
N THR A 404 5.49 -10.00 -0.85
CA THR A 404 6.15 -9.20 0.19
C THR A 404 5.23 -8.09 0.73
N LEU A 405 4.48 -7.42 -0.16
CA LEU A 405 3.55 -6.37 0.24
C LEU A 405 2.31 -6.89 0.97
N ASP A 406 1.86 -8.10 0.68
CA ASP A 406 0.73 -8.71 1.40
C ASP A 406 1.04 -8.92 2.88
N GLU A 407 2.27 -9.33 3.23
CA GLU A 407 2.68 -9.45 4.64
C GLU A 407 2.58 -8.12 5.37
N TYR A 408 3.05 -7.05 4.72
CA TYR A 408 2.93 -5.69 5.21
C TYR A 408 1.46 -5.28 5.37
N ILE A 409 0.62 -5.42 4.34
CA ILE A 409 -0.79 -5.05 4.39
C ILE A 409 -1.53 -5.81 5.50
N LYS A 410 -1.28 -7.12 5.66
CA LYS A 410 -1.87 -7.94 6.72
C LYS A 410 -1.45 -7.49 8.12
N ALA A 411 -0.19 -7.07 8.30
CA ALA A 411 0.26 -6.52 9.57
C ALA A 411 -0.45 -5.22 9.95
N HIS A 412 -0.91 -4.46 8.95
CA HIS A 412 -1.56 -3.15 9.10
C HIS A 412 -3.08 -3.21 8.91
N THR A 413 -3.67 -4.41 8.84
CA THR A 413 -5.11 -4.62 8.65
C THR A 413 -5.71 -5.41 9.79
N GLU A 414 -6.72 -4.84 10.44
CA GLU A 414 -7.60 -5.56 11.36
C GLU A 414 -8.86 -6.08 10.63
N PRO A 415 -9.03 -7.40 10.43
CA PRO A 415 -10.13 -7.94 9.60
C PRO A 415 -11.55 -7.60 10.07
N GLU A 416 -11.72 -7.31 11.36
CA GLU A 416 -13.01 -7.00 11.98
C GLU A 416 -13.18 -5.49 12.26
N ALA A 417 -12.34 -4.65 11.65
CA ALA A 417 -12.37 -3.21 11.86
C ALA A 417 -13.72 -2.60 11.48
N GLN A 418 -14.16 -1.64 12.29
CA GLN A 418 -15.42 -0.94 12.05
C GLN A 418 -15.26 -0.01 10.84
N LYS A 419 -16.16 -0.17 9.86
CA LYS A 419 -16.31 0.75 8.73
C LYS A 419 -17.43 1.75 9.00
N ILE A 420 -17.10 3.04 8.95
CA ILE A 420 -18.03 4.16 9.10
C ILE A 420 -17.92 5.06 7.87
N THR A 421 -19.05 5.58 7.40
CA THR A 421 -19.07 6.60 6.35
C THR A 421 -20.12 7.63 6.68
N VAL A 422 -19.71 8.90 6.69
CA VAL A 422 -20.56 10.07 6.87
C VAL A 422 -20.38 10.95 5.64
N ARG A 423 -21.50 11.29 4.99
CA ARG A 423 -21.52 12.21 3.85
C ARG A 423 -22.69 13.17 4.04
N ASN A 424 -22.37 14.43 4.32
CA ASN A 424 -23.35 15.50 4.46
C ASN A 424 -23.55 16.19 3.12
N ASP A 425 -23.74 15.42 2.06
CA ASP A 425 -23.95 15.94 0.71
C ASP A 425 -25.43 16.33 0.47
N ARG A 426 -25.72 16.90 -0.69
CA ARG A 426 -27.08 17.28 -1.14
C ARG A 426 -27.47 16.53 -2.40
N ASP A 427 -28.77 16.50 -2.69
CA ASP A 427 -29.33 15.93 -3.92
C ASP A 427 -29.22 16.87 -5.13
N TYR A 428 -28.57 18.02 -4.96
CA TYR A 428 -28.26 19.00 -5.99
C TYR A 428 -26.77 19.34 -5.98
N ASP A 429 -26.24 19.73 -7.13
CA ASP A 429 -24.84 20.14 -7.23
C ASP A 429 -24.63 21.53 -6.62
N TRP A 430 -23.84 21.58 -5.56
CA TRP A 430 -23.49 22.79 -4.83
C TRP A 430 -22.01 23.14 -4.95
N TYR A 431 -21.24 22.37 -5.72
CA TYR A 431 -19.82 22.65 -5.98
C TYR A 431 -19.66 23.89 -6.86
N LEU A 432 -18.60 24.66 -6.58
CA LEU A 432 -18.13 25.77 -7.39
C LEU A 432 -16.61 25.74 -7.44
N THR A 433 -16.07 25.98 -8.65
CA THR A 433 -14.66 26.32 -8.80
C THR A 433 -14.45 27.82 -8.59
N GLN A 434 -13.31 28.21 -8.01
CA GLN A 434 -12.92 29.62 -7.89
C GLN A 434 -12.55 30.25 -9.23
N TYR A 435 -12.24 29.39 -10.18
CA TYR A 435 -11.73 29.71 -11.48
C TYR A 435 -12.91 30.03 -12.43
N ASP A 436 -13.26 31.32 -12.52
CA ASP A 436 -14.45 31.83 -13.24
C ASP A 436 -14.10 32.76 -14.43
N TYR A 437 -12.89 32.64 -14.97
CA TYR A 437 -12.27 33.54 -15.97
C TYR A 437 -12.20 35.02 -15.55
N SER A 438 -12.53 35.37 -14.30
CA SER A 438 -12.47 36.75 -13.82
C SER A 438 -11.05 37.16 -13.43
N TYR A 439 -10.85 38.47 -13.27
CA TYR A 439 -9.61 39.04 -12.73
C TYR A 439 -9.25 38.51 -11.33
N TYR A 440 -10.22 37.95 -10.60
CA TYR A 440 -10.06 37.50 -9.22
C TYR A 440 -9.98 35.97 -9.08
N ALA A 441 -9.90 35.24 -10.19
CA ALA A 441 -9.91 33.78 -10.22
C ALA A 441 -8.86 33.16 -9.27
N ASP A 442 -7.65 33.71 -9.21
CA ASP A 442 -6.55 33.19 -8.37
C ASP A 442 -6.70 33.52 -6.88
N VAL A 443 -7.64 34.39 -6.50
CA VAL A 443 -7.85 34.85 -5.13
C VAL A 443 -9.32 34.70 -4.69
N ASN A 444 -10.05 33.79 -5.33
CA ASN A 444 -11.49 33.55 -5.16
C ASN A 444 -11.82 32.38 -4.21
N CYS A 445 -10.84 31.65 -3.66
CA CYS A 445 -11.07 30.47 -2.81
C CYS A 445 -12.16 30.72 -1.73
N MET A 446 -12.00 31.77 -0.93
CA MET A 446 -12.89 32.15 0.17
C MET A 446 -14.31 32.59 -0.27
N PRO A 447 -14.47 33.52 -1.24
CA PRO A 447 -15.78 33.79 -1.84
C PRO A 447 -16.46 32.52 -2.37
N THR A 448 -15.69 31.58 -2.90
CA THR A 448 -16.20 30.36 -3.52
C THR A 448 -16.69 29.38 -2.46
N ILE A 449 -15.91 29.10 -1.40
CA ILE A 449 -16.41 28.26 -0.30
C ILE A 449 -17.60 28.90 0.42
N SER A 450 -17.67 30.24 0.48
CA SER A 450 -18.83 30.95 1.05
C SER A 450 -20.09 30.70 0.22
N ALA A 451 -19.98 30.81 -1.10
CA ALA A 451 -21.09 30.53 -2.02
C ALA A 451 -21.51 29.05 -1.95
N MET A 452 -20.55 28.12 -1.93
CA MET A 452 -20.82 26.69 -1.75
C MET A 452 -21.55 26.41 -0.42
N ALA A 453 -21.12 27.01 0.69
CA ALA A 453 -21.77 26.84 1.99
C ALA A 453 -23.20 27.39 2.01
N ILE A 454 -23.44 28.54 1.37
CA ILE A 454 -24.78 29.12 1.23
C ILE A 454 -25.67 28.21 0.39
N ARG A 455 -25.18 27.74 -0.77
CA ARG A 455 -25.90 26.77 -1.63
C ARG A 455 -26.25 25.50 -0.87
N TRP A 456 -25.29 24.94 -0.14
CA TRP A 456 -25.47 23.74 0.65
C TRP A 456 -26.50 23.91 1.77
N SER A 457 -26.50 25.05 2.45
CA SER A 457 -27.40 25.30 3.59
C SER A 457 -28.81 25.69 3.15
N THR A 458 -28.96 26.47 2.07
CA THR A 458 -30.23 27.11 1.68
C THR A 458 -30.89 26.52 0.43
N GLY A 459 -30.13 25.82 -0.42
CA GLY A 459 -30.58 25.39 -1.76
C GLY A 459 -30.62 26.51 -2.80
N ASP A 460 -30.16 27.73 -2.48
CA ASP A 460 -30.10 28.84 -3.43
C ASP A 460 -28.89 28.71 -4.36
N LEU A 461 -29.10 28.08 -5.52
CA LEU A 461 -28.07 27.84 -6.53
C LEU A 461 -27.68 29.09 -7.34
N ASP A 462 -28.38 30.22 -7.19
CA ASP A 462 -28.07 31.45 -7.90
C ASP A 462 -26.92 32.24 -7.23
N VAL A 463 -26.57 31.90 -5.98
CA VAL A 463 -25.45 32.50 -5.26
C VAL A 463 -24.13 32.10 -5.91
N THR A 464 -23.28 33.08 -6.24
CA THR A 464 -21.95 32.86 -6.85
C THR A 464 -20.87 33.62 -6.10
N GLN A 465 -19.63 33.14 -6.20
CA GLN A 465 -18.44 33.82 -5.73
C GLN A 465 -18.32 35.25 -6.27
N HIS A 466 -18.74 35.48 -7.51
CA HIS A 466 -18.70 36.80 -8.15
C HIS A 466 -19.66 37.78 -7.48
N GLU A 467 -20.89 37.36 -7.18
CA GLU A 467 -21.86 38.22 -6.49
C GLU A 467 -21.42 38.52 -5.06
N LEU A 468 -20.92 37.54 -4.32
CA LEU A 468 -20.41 37.75 -2.96
C LEU A 468 -19.21 38.71 -2.95
N ARG A 469 -18.31 38.62 -3.96
CA ARG A 469 -17.13 39.49 -4.07
C ARG A 469 -17.47 40.98 -4.19
N LYS A 470 -18.56 41.32 -4.89
CA LYS A 470 -18.97 42.73 -5.08
C LYS A 470 -19.22 43.47 -3.77
N LYS A 471 -19.60 42.76 -2.70
CA LYS A 471 -19.89 43.34 -1.39
C LYS A 471 -18.70 44.08 -0.78
N PHE A 472 -17.48 43.59 -1.01
CA PHE A 472 -16.26 44.10 -0.37
C PHE A 472 -15.36 44.89 -1.33
N LEU A 473 -15.76 45.05 -2.59
CA LEU A 473 -15.04 45.83 -3.58
C LEU A 473 -15.48 47.30 -3.57
N PRO A 474 -14.56 48.25 -3.85
CA PRO A 474 -13.14 48.03 -4.23
C PRO A 474 -12.17 47.90 -3.05
N GLU A 475 -12.63 48.06 -1.81
CA GLU A 475 -11.79 48.14 -0.61
C GLU A 475 -10.92 46.90 -0.40
N TYR A 476 -11.45 45.71 -0.72
CA TYR A 476 -10.78 44.43 -0.56
C TYR A 476 -10.71 43.69 -1.91
N SER A 477 -9.61 43.92 -2.63
CA SER A 477 -9.34 43.29 -3.93
C SER A 477 -8.49 42.01 -3.85
N GLN A 478 -7.91 41.71 -2.69
CA GLN A 478 -7.08 40.53 -2.42
C GLN A 478 -7.93 39.35 -1.91
N GLY A 479 -7.29 38.27 -1.45
CA GLY A 479 -7.95 37.19 -0.72
C GLY A 479 -8.74 37.70 0.49
N TRP A 480 -9.70 36.89 0.96
CA TRP A 480 -10.58 37.27 2.07
C TRP A 480 -10.06 36.77 3.41
N TRP A 481 -10.50 37.44 4.46
CA TRP A 481 -10.42 36.97 5.83
C TRP A 481 -11.71 36.27 6.25
N MET A 482 -11.63 35.43 7.29
CA MET A 482 -12.78 34.66 7.78
C MET A 482 -13.99 35.52 8.15
N TRP A 483 -13.79 36.72 8.72
CA TRP A 483 -14.93 37.59 9.06
C TRP A 483 -15.77 38.00 7.83
N GLN A 484 -15.19 38.03 6.63
CA GLN A 484 -15.94 38.32 5.40
C GLN A 484 -16.81 37.12 5.00
N VAL A 485 -16.31 35.90 5.20
CA VAL A 485 -17.07 34.65 5.04
C VAL A 485 -18.26 34.66 6.00
N GLU A 486 -18.00 34.88 7.28
CA GLU A 486 -19.01 34.94 8.35
C GLU A 486 -20.09 36.00 8.06
N GLU A 487 -19.71 37.18 7.58
CA GLU A 487 -20.65 38.24 7.22
C GLU A 487 -21.55 37.83 6.03
N CYS A 488 -21.00 37.13 5.03
CA CYS A 488 -21.80 36.58 3.94
C CYS A 488 -22.74 35.47 4.42
N LEU A 489 -22.28 34.55 5.27
CA LEU A 489 -23.15 33.52 5.83
C LEU A 489 -24.32 34.13 6.62
N ALA A 490 -24.05 35.15 7.43
CA ALA A 490 -25.05 35.86 8.22
C ALA A 490 -26.11 36.57 7.35
N ASP A 491 -25.69 37.21 6.24
CA ASP A 491 -26.62 37.88 5.31
C ASP A 491 -27.64 36.92 4.68
N TYR A 492 -27.24 35.67 4.44
CA TYR A 492 -28.10 34.62 3.90
C TYR A 492 -28.80 33.79 5.00
N GLY A 493 -28.66 34.20 6.28
CA GLY A 493 -29.26 33.53 7.42
C GLY A 493 -28.71 32.11 7.67
N VAL A 494 -27.54 31.78 7.12
CA VAL A 494 -26.87 30.50 7.33
C VAL A 494 -26.44 30.39 8.80
N LYS A 495 -26.76 29.26 9.44
CA LYS A 495 -26.35 28.99 10.82
C LYS A 495 -24.92 28.47 10.81
N TYR A 496 -24.03 29.13 11.56
CA TYR A 496 -22.64 28.71 11.68
C TYR A 496 -22.09 28.93 13.09
N GLU A 497 -21.02 28.21 13.41
CA GLU A 497 -20.26 28.33 14.66
C GLU A 497 -18.76 28.18 14.35
N SER A 498 -17.92 29.03 14.95
CA SER A 498 -16.46 28.93 14.84
C SER A 498 -15.90 28.13 16.02
N LYS A 499 -15.07 27.12 15.75
CA LYS A 499 -14.56 26.17 16.76
C LYS A 499 -13.07 25.93 16.58
N ASP A 500 -12.39 25.59 17.68
CA ASP A 500 -10.98 25.22 17.66
C ASP A 500 -10.75 23.94 16.86
N VAL A 501 -9.62 23.85 16.15
CA VAL A 501 -9.28 22.72 15.28
C VAL A 501 -8.87 21.51 16.12
N SER A 502 -9.58 20.40 15.94
CA SER A 502 -9.16 19.06 16.38
C SER A 502 -9.91 18.02 15.56
N ILE A 503 -9.30 16.85 15.32
CA ILE A 503 -9.96 15.75 14.61
C ILE A 503 -11.28 15.36 15.28
N GLU A 504 -11.30 15.25 16.61
CA GLU A 504 -12.51 14.84 17.35
C GLU A 504 -13.64 15.86 17.20
N SER A 505 -13.33 17.15 17.24
CA SER A 505 -14.34 18.20 17.07
C SER A 505 -14.91 18.19 15.65
N MET A 506 -14.04 18.05 14.65
CA MET A 506 -14.41 18.01 13.24
C MET A 506 -15.30 16.79 12.95
N LEU A 507 -14.91 15.60 13.44
CA LEU A 507 -15.71 14.39 13.31
C LEU A 507 -17.07 14.53 13.99
N SER A 508 -17.11 15.08 15.21
CA SER A 508 -18.37 15.30 15.94
C SER A 508 -19.32 16.23 15.19
N ASP A 509 -18.80 17.24 14.49
CA ASP A 509 -19.61 18.18 13.72
C ASP A 509 -20.12 17.58 12.41
N LEU A 510 -19.29 16.77 11.75
CA LEU A 510 -19.71 15.99 10.59
C LEU A 510 -20.79 14.97 10.98
N ASP A 511 -20.66 14.28 12.11
CA ASP A 511 -21.69 13.37 12.64
C ASP A 511 -23.01 14.10 12.95
N ALA A 512 -22.94 15.38 13.32
CA ALA A 512 -24.11 16.23 13.55
C ALA A 512 -24.77 16.73 12.25
N GLY A 513 -24.25 16.35 11.08
CA GLY A 513 -24.79 16.73 9.78
C GLY A 513 -24.29 18.08 9.27
N CYS A 514 -23.19 18.61 9.80
CA CYS A 514 -22.61 19.89 9.38
C CYS A 514 -21.60 19.72 8.24
N ILE A 515 -21.28 20.83 7.57
CA ILE A 515 -20.07 20.93 6.74
C ILE A 515 -19.08 21.87 7.42
N ILE A 516 -17.79 21.71 7.14
CA ILE A 516 -16.70 22.44 7.78
C ILE A 516 -15.96 23.26 6.73
N LEU A 517 -15.85 24.56 6.95
CA LEU A 517 -15.05 25.49 6.17
C LEU A 517 -13.73 25.69 6.90
N THR A 518 -12.62 25.43 6.23
CA THR A 518 -11.29 25.53 6.83
C THR A 518 -10.33 26.34 5.98
N GLN A 519 -9.30 26.88 6.62
CA GLN A 519 -8.18 27.52 5.96
C GLN A 519 -6.94 26.68 6.19
N MET A 520 -6.09 26.58 5.17
CA MET A 520 -4.82 25.88 5.24
C MET A 520 -3.73 26.69 4.54
N SER A 521 -2.48 26.27 4.74
CA SER A 521 -1.37 26.74 3.93
C SER A 521 -0.37 25.60 3.72
N GLU A 522 -0.07 25.34 2.45
CA GLU A 522 0.91 24.33 2.02
C GLU A 522 2.28 24.95 1.67
N VAL A 523 2.39 26.28 1.75
CA VAL A 523 3.58 27.02 1.28
C VAL A 523 4.16 27.86 2.43
N ASP A 524 3.87 29.15 2.46
CA ASP A 524 4.34 30.08 3.49
C ASP A 524 3.15 30.59 4.31
N LEU A 525 3.20 30.32 5.63
CA LEU A 525 2.21 30.74 6.63
C LEU A 525 2.00 32.26 6.67
N SER A 526 2.96 33.05 6.17
CA SER A 526 2.92 34.51 6.17
C SER A 526 2.47 35.13 4.84
N LEU A 527 2.40 34.35 3.76
CA LEU A 527 2.19 34.88 2.40
C LEU A 527 0.99 34.28 1.66
N SER A 528 0.59 33.04 1.95
CA SER A 528 -0.45 32.36 1.18
C SER A 528 -1.33 31.47 2.06
N GLY A 529 -2.63 31.52 1.82
CA GLY A 529 -3.61 30.65 2.44
C GLY A 529 -4.60 30.17 1.39
N HIS A 530 -5.02 28.92 1.51
CA HIS A 530 -6.06 28.29 0.71
C HIS A 530 -7.20 27.84 1.60
N CYS A 531 -8.35 27.51 1.01
CA CYS A 531 -9.48 27.02 1.77
C CYS A 531 -10.28 25.99 0.98
N PHE A 532 -10.81 25.02 1.71
CA PHE A 532 -11.65 23.95 1.18
C PHE A 532 -12.79 23.67 2.17
N ILE A 533 -13.77 22.90 1.72
CA ILE A 533 -14.88 22.44 2.54
C ILE A 533 -14.72 20.95 2.81
N ILE A 534 -14.80 20.54 4.07
CA ILE A 534 -14.96 19.13 4.46
C ILE A 534 -16.44 18.87 4.66
N TYR A 535 -16.99 17.90 3.94
CA TYR A 535 -18.43 17.60 3.97
C TYR A 535 -18.73 16.18 4.47
N GLY A 536 -17.72 15.42 4.85
CA GLY A 536 -17.89 14.09 5.38
C GLY A 536 -16.56 13.41 5.63
N TYR A 537 -16.63 12.15 6.04
CA TYR A 537 -15.46 11.30 6.21
C TYR A 537 -15.82 9.83 6.00
N ARG A 538 -14.80 9.02 5.78
CA ARG A 538 -14.85 7.58 5.98
C ARG A 538 -13.82 7.17 7.02
N LYS A 539 -14.16 6.15 7.79
CA LYS A 539 -13.29 5.58 8.81
C LYS A 539 -13.24 4.06 8.67
N LEU A 540 -12.04 3.51 8.72
CA LEU A 540 -11.77 2.06 8.70
C LEU A 540 -10.73 1.77 9.80
N GLY A 541 -11.16 1.18 10.91
CA GLY A 541 -10.27 1.06 12.08
C GLY A 541 -9.90 2.45 12.61
N ASP A 542 -8.61 2.77 12.69
CA ASP A 542 -8.08 4.08 13.06
C ASP A 542 -7.81 5.02 11.88
N SER A 543 -7.80 4.48 10.64
CA SER A 543 -7.74 5.28 9.42
C SER A 543 -8.95 6.19 9.25
N VAL A 544 -8.71 7.50 9.07
CA VAL A 544 -9.76 8.48 8.80
C VAL A 544 -9.39 9.32 7.58
N VAL A 545 -10.29 9.33 6.59
CA VAL A 545 -10.14 10.11 5.36
C VAL A 545 -11.32 11.06 5.23
N PHE A 546 -11.06 12.35 5.06
CA PHE A 546 -12.05 13.39 4.87
C PHE A 546 -12.46 13.49 3.41
N TYR A 547 -13.76 13.69 3.16
CA TYR A 547 -14.27 14.07 1.84
C TYR A 547 -14.28 15.59 1.73
N ILE A 548 -13.67 16.13 0.67
CA ILE A 548 -13.51 17.58 0.49
C ILE A 548 -14.01 18.10 -0.86
N HIS A 549 -14.38 19.39 -0.84
CA HIS A 549 -14.50 20.23 -2.01
C HIS A 549 -13.45 21.32 -1.95
N ASP A 550 -12.49 21.23 -2.88
CA ASP A 550 -11.46 22.23 -3.09
C ASP A 550 -11.86 23.12 -4.28
N PRO A 551 -12.01 24.44 -4.09
CA PRO A 551 -12.38 25.33 -5.19
C PRO A 551 -11.22 25.66 -6.15
N GLY A 552 -9.96 25.42 -5.76
CA GLY A 552 -8.73 26.00 -6.32
C GLY A 552 -7.73 25.02 -6.93
N VAL A 553 -8.14 23.80 -7.30
CA VAL A 553 -7.22 22.82 -7.91
C VAL A 553 -6.93 23.10 -9.38
N SER A 554 -7.94 23.02 -10.26
CA SER A 554 -7.79 23.23 -11.70
C SER A 554 -9.15 23.43 -12.39
N TYR A 555 -9.13 23.97 -13.61
CA TYR A 555 -10.27 23.93 -14.55
C TYR A 555 -10.45 22.56 -15.20
N GLU A 556 -9.47 21.68 -15.07
CA GLU A 556 -9.49 20.35 -15.66
C GLU A 556 -10.55 19.46 -15.00
N GLN A 557 -10.93 18.42 -15.75
CA GLN A 557 -11.88 17.43 -15.27
C GLN A 557 -11.13 16.24 -14.69
N ASN A 558 -11.62 15.71 -13.57
CA ASN A 558 -11.20 14.43 -13.04
C ASN A 558 -11.69 13.27 -13.93
N LYS A 559 -11.33 12.05 -13.52
CA LYS A 559 -11.74 10.81 -14.18
C LYS A 559 -13.25 10.60 -14.33
N TYR A 560 -14.08 11.32 -13.60
CA TYR A 560 -15.55 11.27 -13.67
C TYR A 560 -16.15 12.32 -14.61
N GLY A 561 -15.32 13.17 -15.24
CA GLY A 561 -15.79 14.30 -16.04
C GLY A 561 -16.27 15.49 -15.19
N GLU A 562 -16.00 15.47 -13.89
CA GLU A 562 -16.31 16.54 -12.94
C GLU A 562 -15.08 17.42 -12.68
N PRO A 563 -15.22 18.66 -12.19
CA PRO A 563 -14.04 19.45 -11.81
C PRO A 563 -13.15 18.71 -10.80
N ILE A 564 -11.83 18.77 -10.95
CA ILE A 564 -10.89 18.00 -10.10
C ILE A 564 -11.12 18.23 -8.60
N GLY A 565 -11.36 19.48 -8.20
CA GLY A 565 -11.60 19.83 -6.81
C GLY A 565 -12.91 19.32 -6.22
N LYS A 566 -13.78 18.67 -7.00
CA LYS A 566 -15.06 18.15 -6.53
C LYS A 566 -14.90 16.74 -5.99
N GLY A 567 -15.17 16.56 -4.68
CA GLY A 567 -15.31 15.24 -4.08
C GLY A 567 -13.99 14.52 -3.91
N MET A 568 -12.94 15.27 -3.57
CA MET A 568 -11.62 14.71 -3.28
C MET A 568 -11.59 14.05 -1.90
N GLU A 569 -10.54 13.28 -1.67
CA GLU A 569 -10.23 12.64 -0.40
C GLU A 569 -8.90 13.21 0.13
N ILE A 570 -8.80 13.35 1.46
CA ILE A 570 -7.57 13.78 2.14
C ILE A 570 -7.45 13.05 3.47
N ASP A 571 -6.27 12.52 3.79
CA ASP A 571 -6.03 11.89 5.10
C ASP A 571 -6.24 12.91 6.23
N SER A 572 -6.88 12.48 7.31
CA SER A 572 -7.23 13.37 8.41
C SER A 572 -6.02 13.93 9.16
N ALA A 573 -4.95 13.14 9.35
CA ALA A 573 -3.75 13.59 10.04
C ALA A 573 -3.05 14.69 9.23
N TYR A 574 -2.95 14.49 7.91
CA TYR A 574 -2.45 15.52 7.00
C TYR A 574 -3.33 16.77 7.00
N ALA A 575 -4.64 16.61 6.86
CA ALA A 575 -5.58 17.73 6.87
C ALA A 575 -5.49 18.54 8.17
N TYR A 576 -5.46 17.87 9.32
CA TYR A 576 -5.28 18.52 10.62
C TYR A 576 -3.99 19.32 10.66
N TRP A 577 -2.89 18.74 10.20
CA TRP A 577 -1.59 19.38 10.24
C TRP A 577 -1.50 20.63 9.35
N VAL A 578 -2.02 20.60 8.11
CA VAL A 578 -2.01 21.80 7.24
C VAL A 578 -2.97 22.90 7.74
N ILE A 579 -4.05 22.52 8.43
CA ILE A 579 -5.01 23.45 9.01
C ILE A 579 -4.43 24.10 10.26
N ASP A 580 -4.01 23.31 11.26
CA ASP A 580 -3.59 23.80 12.59
C ASP A 580 -2.37 24.74 12.51
N ARG A 581 -1.49 24.52 11.52
CA ARG A 581 -0.35 25.41 11.24
C ARG A 581 -0.76 26.81 10.78
N PHE A 582 -1.94 26.96 10.16
CA PHE A 582 -2.38 28.22 9.54
C PHE A 582 -3.56 28.87 10.26
N ALA A 583 -4.52 28.07 10.73
CA ALA A 583 -5.73 28.51 11.38
C ALA A 583 -5.99 27.72 12.67
N TYR A 584 -6.22 28.45 13.76
CA TYR A 584 -6.61 27.86 15.04
C TYR A 584 -8.07 27.45 15.11
N SER A 585 -8.89 27.83 14.11
CA SER A 585 -10.33 27.58 14.12
C SER A 585 -10.87 27.26 12.73
N TYR A 586 -11.89 26.41 12.68
CA TYR A 586 -12.74 26.19 11.50
C TYR A 586 -14.15 26.76 11.71
N VAL A 587 -14.91 26.93 10.63
CA VAL A 587 -16.31 27.33 10.67
C VAL A 587 -17.19 26.12 10.35
N CYS A 588 -17.99 25.72 11.32
CA CYS A 588 -19.01 24.69 11.22
C CYS A 588 -20.31 25.30 10.69
N VAL A 589 -20.88 24.74 9.62
CA VAL A 589 -22.14 25.22 9.00
C VAL A 589 -23.20 24.13 9.09
N SER A 590 -24.36 24.49 9.63
CA SER A 590 -25.50 23.57 9.76
C SER A 590 -26.53 23.76 8.64
N ALA A 591 -27.25 22.68 8.31
CA ALA A 591 -28.41 22.72 7.42
C ALA A 591 -29.51 23.63 8.00
N GLN A 592 -30.25 24.34 7.15
CA GLN A 592 -31.37 25.18 7.59
C GLN A 592 -32.64 24.40 7.91
#